data_AF-A0A535FPU1-F1
#
_entry.id   AF-A0A535FPU1-F1
#
_cell.length_a   1.000
_cell.length_b   1.000
_cell.length_c   1.000
_cell.angle_alpha   90.00
_cell.angle_beta   90.00
_cell.angle_gamma   90.00
#
_symmetry.space_group_name_H-M   'P 1'
#
loop_
_entity.id
_entity.type
_entity.pdbx_description
1 polymer ?
#
loop_
_entity_poly.entity_id
_entity_poly.type
_entity_poly.pdbx_seq_one_letter_code
_entity_poly.pdbx_strand_id
1 'polypeptide(L)'
;MLAPKAPIFREKAVKQYMQGRDKDTLPRFISLPTALLLWMLCGLLLAVGGIAWTEEVPLYTTGQGIILADQNQLQPGSSTTMALVFLPAEQTAAFHRGQPVQITLGGSGPQINSTITEIAPGVISPYRACKQYRLENNCALLVARPSILAKVQLRTLSALTYAGSTFTAKVQVGSQRIISLLIGMGGSVRK
;
A
#
# COMPACT_ATOMS: atom_id res chain seq x y z
N MET A 1 -96.79 9.16 -0.91
CA MET A 1 -96.03 8.60 -2.05
C MET A 1 -94.81 9.49 -2.27
N LEU A 2 -93.61 9.02 -1.94
CA LEU A 2 -92.37 9.80 -2.08
C LEU A 2 -91.85 9.70 -3.51
N ALA A 3 -91.65 10.85 -4.16
CA ALA A 3 -91.09 10.94 -5.51
C ALA A 3 -89.61 10.50 -5.51
N PRO A 4 -89.14 9.76 -6.56
CA PRO A 4 -87.77 9.30 -6.62
C PRO A 4 -86.80 10.47 -6.86
N LYS A 5 -85.74 10.51 -6.04
CA LYS A 5 -84.71 11.55 -6.00
C LYS A 5 -83.87 11.47 -7.28
N ALA A 6 -83.99 12.48 -8.15
CA ALA A 6 -83.22 12.53 -9.39
C ALA A 6 -81.70 12.60 -9.09
N PRO A 7 -80.86 11.77 -9.72
CA PRO A 7 -79.43 11.79 -9.50
C PRO A 7 -78.84 13.11 -10.00
N ILE A 8 -78.19 13.86 -9.09
CA ILE A 8 -77.55 15.16 -9.35
C ILE A 8 -76.40 15.06 -10.37
N PHE A 9 -75.86 13.86 -10.56
CA PHE A 9 -74.79 13.60 -11.51
C PHE A 9 -75.36 12.99 -12.79
N ARG A 10 -75.25 13.75 -13.89
CA ARG A 10 -75.53 13.24 -15.24
C ARG A 10 -74.58 12.08 -15.53
N GLU A 11 -75.10 10.93 -15.94
CA GLU A 11 -74.32 9.73 -16.24
C GLU A 11 -73.16 9.98 -17.22
N LYS A 12 -73.33 10.94 -18.13
CA LYS A 12 -72.28 11.36 -19.08
C LYS A 12 -71.05 11.96 -18.39
N ALA A 13 -71.23 12.70 -17.30
CA ALA A 13 -70.13 13.28 -16.51
C ALA A 13 -69.39 12.20 -15.72
N VAL A 14 -70.12 11.21 -15.19
CA VAL A 14 -69.51 10.07 -14.50
C VAL A 14 -68.69 9.23 -15.48
N LYS A 15 -69.22 8.95 -16.69
CA LYS A 15 -68.47 8.22 -17.73
C LYS A 15 -67.19 8.93 -18.17
N GLN A 16 -67.22 10.26 -18.36
CA GLN A 16 -66.02 11.02 -18.71
C GLN A 16 -65.00 11.08 -17.56
N TYR A 17 -65.47 11.19 -16.32
CA TYR A 17 -64.60 11.16 -15.15
C TYR A 17 -63.91 9.80 -14.98
N MET A 18 -64.61 8.70 -15.26
CA MET A 18 -64.02 7.35 -15.24
C MET A 18 -63.01 7.16 -16.38
N GLN A 19 -63.30 7.62 -17.60
CA GLN A 19 -62.34 7.58 -18.72
C GLN A 19 -61.06 8.40 -18.48
N GLY A 20 -61.12 9.46 -17.68
CA GLY A 20 -59.94 10.24 -17.29
C GLY A 20 -59.06 9.52 -16.25
N ARG A 21 -59.62 8.55 -15.51
CA ARG A 21 -58.95 7.81 -14.44
C ARG A 21 -58.22 6.56 -14.93
N ASP A 22 -58.58 6.03 -16.11
CA ASP A 22 -57.85 4.95 -16.79
C ASP A 22 -56.50 5.40 -17.39
N LYS A 23 -56.21 6.71 -17.34
CA LYS A 23 -54.83 7.22 -17.40
C LYS A 23 -54.15 7.11 -16.05
N ASP A 24 -54.46 6.04 -15.32
CA ASP A 24 -53.72 5.59 -14.17
C ASP A 24 -52.27 5.53 -14.61
N THR A 25 -51.48 6.38 -13.98
CA THR A 25 -50.04 6.50 -14.14
C THR A 25 -49.46 5.13 -13.87
N LEU A 26 -49.34 4.31 -14.93
CA LEU A 26 -48.54 3.11 -14.91
C LEU A 26 -47.22 3.53 -14.26
N PRO A 27 -46.82 2.92 -13.13
CA PRO A 27 -45.53 3.24 -12.51
C PRO A 27 -44.55 3.14 -13.66
N ARG A 28 -43.87 4.24 -13.97
CA ARG A 28 -43.07 4.41 -15.18
C ARG A 28 -41.95 3.39 -15.07
N PHE A 29 -42.23 2.16 -15.51
CA PHE A 29 -41.30 1.07 -15.54
C PHE A 29 -40.18 1.60 -16.39
N ILE A 30 -39.05 1.82 -15.73
CA ILE A 30 -37.77 2.21 -16.30
C ILE A 30 -37.70 1.53 -17.66
N SER A 31 -37.69 2.31 -18.74
CA SER A 31 -37.86 1.75 -20.08
C SER A 31 -36.85 0.63 -20.26
N LEU A 32 -37.27 -0.52 -20.80
CA LEU A 32 -36.44 -1.72 -21.00
C LEU A 32 -34.97 -1.41 -21.43
N PRO A 33 -34.69 -0.46 -22.36
CA PRO A 33 -33.32 -0.07 -22.71
C PRO A 33 -32.55 0.62 -21.58
N THR A 34 -33.19 1.46 -20.76
CA THR A 34 -32.52 2.12 -19.62
C THR A 34 -32.16 1.13 -18.52
N ALA A 35 -33.00 0.11 -18.27
CA ALA A 35 -32.65 -0.97 -17.35
C ALA A 35 -31.43 -1.77 -17.84
N LEU A 36 -31.37 -2.08 -19.14
CA LEU A 36 -30.20 -2.73 -19.76
C LEU A 36 -28.93 -1.87 -19.62
N LEU A 37 -29.04 -0.57 -19.88
CA LEU A 37 -27.90 0.35 -19.76
C LEU A 37 -27.41 0.46 -18.31
N LEU A 38 -28.32 0.47 -17.34
CA LEU A 38 -27.98 0.48 -15.91
C LEU A 38 -27.30 -0.82 -15.47
N TRP A 39 -27.76 -1.97 -15.98
CA TRP A 39 -27.11 -3.27 -15.77
C TRP A 39 -25.72 -3.33 -16.39
N MET A 40 -25.54 -2.82 -17.61
CA MET A 40 -24.24 -2.73 -18.26
C MET A 40 -23.27 -1.84 -17.47
N LEU A 41 -23.75 -0.68 -16.99
CA LEU A 41 -22.97 0.21 -16.14
C LEU A 41 -22.58 -0.47 -14.82
N CYS A 42 -23.52 -1.19 -14.20
CA CYS A 42 -23.27 -1.95 -12.98
C CYS A 42 -22.23 -3.06 -13.21
N GLY A 43 -22.36 -3.82 -14.29
CA GLY A 43 -21.39 -4.84 -14.69
C GLY A 43 -20.00 -4.25 -14.94
N LEU A 44 -19.91 -3.09 -15.60
CA LEU A 44 -18.65 -2.38 -15.83
C LEU A 44 -18.02 -1.93 -14.50
N LEU A 45 -18.80 -1.35 -13.59
CA LEU A 45 -18.34 -0.95 -12.25
C LEU A 45 -17.81 -2.15 -11.46
N LEU A 46 -18.52 -3.29 -11.49
CA LEU A 46 -18.08 -4.52 -10.84
C LEU A 46 -16.81 -5.08 -11.49
N ALA A 47 -16.68 -4.99 -12.82
CA ALA A 47 -15.48 -5.43 -13.52
C ALA A 47 -14.26 -4.56 -13.16
N VAL A 48 -14.42 -3.23 -13.15
CA VAL A 48 -13.34 -2.30 -12.75
C VAL A 48 -12.97 -2.49 -11.29
N GLY A 49 -13.95 -2.63 -10.39
CA GLY A 49 -13.69 -2.96 -8.98
C GLY A 49 -12.96 -4.30 -8.85
N GLY A 50 -13.44 -5.33 -9.57
CA GLY A 50 -12.82 -6.64 -9.70
C GLY A 50 -11.34 -6.58 -10.04
N ILE A 51 -10.99 -5.83 -11.09
CA ILE A 51 -9.62 -5.66 -11.57
C ILE A 51 -8.80 -4.87 -10.55
N ALA A 52 -9.31 -3.75 -10.04
CA ALA A 52 -8.63 -2.95 -9.03
C ALA A 52 -8.34 -3.75 -7.74
N TRP A 53 -9.17 -4.75 -7.40
CA TRP A 53 -8.94 -5.63 -6.25
C TRP A 53 -7.81 -6.66 -6.45
N THR A 54 -7.33 -6.87 -7.67
CA THR A 54 -6.22 -7.79 -7.94
C THR A 54 -4.84 -7.16 -7.79
N GLU A 55 -4.75 -5.84 -7.62
CA GLU A 55 -3.46 -5.19 -7.40
C GLU A 55 -2.90 -5.50 -6.00
N GLU A 56 -1.63 -5.90 -5.97
CA GLU A 56 -0.88 -6.11 -4.75
C GLU A 56 -0.09 -4.86 -4.39
N VAL A 57 -0.25 -4.38 -3.16
CA VAL A 57 0.45 -3.20 -2.66
C VAL A 57 1.73 -3.65 -1.95
N PRO A 58 2.91 -3.10 -2.30
CA PRO A 58 4.16 -3.45 -1.64
C PRO A 58 4.15 -2.97 -0.18
N LEU A 59 4.52 -3.87 0.73
CA LEU A 59 4.72 -3.57 2.14
C LEU A 59 6.19 -3.18 2.37
N TYR A 60 6.38 -2.01 2.95
CA TYR A 60 7.70 -1.48 3.30
C TYR A 60 7.89 -1.43 4.80
N THR A 61 9.11 -1.75 5.23
CA THR A 61 9.56 -1.50 6.60
C THR A 61 10.73 -0.54 6.60
N THR A 62 10.77 0.34 7.59
CA THR A 62 11.79 1.38 7.72
C THR A 62 12.90 0.92 8.66
N GLY A 63 14.14 0.99 8.19
CA GLY A 63 15.35 0.80 8.98
C GLY A 63 16.24 2.05 8.94
N GLN A 64 17.13 2.16 9.92
CA GLN A 64 18.19 3.17 9.92
C GLN A 64 19.51 2.52 9.57
N GLY A 65 20.39 3.24 8.89
CA GLY A 65 21.64 2.71 8.41
C GLY A 65 22.79 3.70 8.44
N ILE A 66 23.99 3.18 8.24
CA ILE A 66 25.23 3.95 8.11
C ILE A 66 26.03 3.46 6.90
N ILE A 67 26.62 4.39 6.16
CA ILE A 67 27.50 4.07 5.06
C ILE A 67 28.89 3.80 5.62
N LEU A 68 29.46 2.64 5.28
CA LEU A 68 30.82 2.30 5.68
C LEU A 68 31.83 2.95 4.74
N ALA A 69 32.93 3.46 5.30
CA ALA A 69 34.11 3.76 4.53
C ALA A 69 34.67 2.44 3.98
N ASP A 70 34.81 2.35 2.66
CA ASP A 70 35.42 1.19 2.03
C ASP A 70 36.93 1.17 2.37
N GLN A 71 37.34 0.26 3.26
CA GLN A 71 38.75 0.08 3.60
C GLN A 71 39.52 -0.66 2.50
N ASN A 72 38.84 -1.25 1.51
CA ASN A 72 39.46 -2.11 0.51
C ASN A 72 39.73 -1.40 -0.83
N GLN A 73 39.94 -0.09 -0.78
CA GLN A 73 40.19 0.81 -1.93
C GLN A 73 41.49 0.51 -2.72
N LEU A 74 42.15 -0.63 -2.47
CA LEU A 74 43.33 -1.10 -3.18
C LEU A 74 43.01 -1.91 -4.45
N GLN A 75 41.73 -2.15 -4.78
CA GLN A 75 41.35 -2.76 -6.05
C GLN A 75 40.77 -1.71 -7.03
N PRO A 76 41.53 -1.32 -8.07
CA PRO A 76 41.06 -0.37 -9.07
C PRO A 76 39.99 -1.03 -9.94
N GLY A 77 38.73 -0.67 -9.71
CA GLY A 77 37.60 -1.16 -10.52
C GLY A 77 36.29 -1.42 -9.76
N SER A 78 36.32 -1.52 -8.42
CA SER A 78 35.12 -1.74 -7.61
C SER A 78 34.79 -0.53 -6.73
N SER A 79 34.21 0.52 -7.31
CA SER A 79 33.63 1.66 -6.56
C SER A 79 32.30 1.25 -5.90
N THR A 80 32.33 0.14 -5.18
CA THR A 80 31.16 -0.45 -4.54
C THR A 80 31.09 0.03 -3.10
N THR A 81 30.18 0.93 -2.82
CA THR A 81 29.99 1.43 -1.46
C THR A 81 29.12 0.45 -0.68
N MET A 82 29.61 -0.02 0.47
CA MET A 82 28.84 -0.92 1.33
C MET A 82 28.12 -0.11 2.41
N ALA A 83 26.83 -0.38 2.56
CA ALA A 83 25.98 0.25 3.56
C ALA A 83 25.45 -0.81 4.54
N LEU A 84 25.37 -0.45 5.81
CA LEU A 84 24.74 -1.25 6.85
C LEU A 84 23.36 -0.69 7.16
N VAL A 85 22.36 -1.56 7.22
CA VAL A 85 21.00 -1.23 7.60
C VAL A 85 20.61 -2.05 8.82
N PHE A 86 20.12 -1.37 9.84
CA PHE A 86 19.53 -1.95 11.04
C PHE A 86 18.02 -2.01 10.85
N LEU A 87 17.49 -3.22 10.75
CA LEU A 87 16.08 -3.51 10.50
C LEU A 87 15.42 -4.04 11.78
N PRO A 88 14.13 -3.77 12.02
CA PRO A 88 13.44 -4.23 13.23
C PRO A 88 13.43 -5.77 13.33
N ALA A 89 13.74 -6.31 14.51
CA ALA A 89 13.85 -7.76 14.73
C ALA A 89 12.53 -8.53 14.61
N GLU A 90 11.39 -7.84 14.78
CA GLU A 90 10.05 -8.44 14.76
C GLU A 90 9.71 -9.08 13.40
N GLN A 91 10.37 -8.65 12.33
CA GLN A 91 10.12 -9.09 10.96
C GLN A 91 11.26 -9.97 10.41
N THR A 92 12.04 -10.62 11.27
CA THR A 92 13.21 -11.45 10.85
C THR A 92 12.89 -12.41 9.72
N ALA A 93 11.74 -13.09 9.78
CA ALA A 93 11.34 -14.08 8.78
C ALA A 93 10.91 -13.48 7.43
N ALA A 94 10.69 -12.17 7.35
CA ALA A 94 10.29 -11.49 6.11
C ALA A 94 11.48 -11.00 5.28
N PHE A 95 12.66 -10.88 5.89
CA PHE A 95 13.84 -10.34 5.21
C PHE A 95 14.63 -11.40 4.46
N HIS A 96 14.92 -11.12 3.19
CA HIS A 96 15.66 -12.01 2.31
C HIS A 96 16.65 -11.26 1.43
N ARG A 97 17.73 -11.95 1.06
CA ARG A 97 18.69 -11.44 0.07
C ARG A 97 17.98 -11.16 -1.25
N GLY A 98 18.36 -10.06 -1.92
CA GLY A 98 17.80 -9.64 -3.20
C GLY A 98 16.58 -8.73 -3.10
N GLN A 99 16.04 -8.50 -1.90
CA GLN A 99 14.93 -7.56 -1.72
C GLN A 99 15.31 -6.14 -2.13
N PRO A 100 14.41 -5.40 -2.80
CA PRO A 100 14.65 -4.02 -3.15
C PRO A 100 14.61 -3.15 -1.89
N VAL A 101 15.58 -2.25 -1.82
CA VAL A 101 15.74 -1.28 -0.74
C VAL A 101 15.83 0.10 -1.34
N GLN A 102 15.00 0.99 -0.84
CA GLN A 102 15.04 2.40 -1.18
C GLN A 102 15.72 3.17 -0.05
N ILE A 103 16.87 3.75 -0.34
CA ILE A 103 17.71 4.48 0.61
C ILE A 103 17.51 5.96 0.40
N THR A 104 17.24 6.69 1.48
CA THR A 104 17.18 8.16 1.49
C THR A 104 18.29 8.65 2.42
N LEU A 105 19.23 9.41 1.87
CA LEU A 105 20.33 9.99 2.66
C LEU A 105 19.80 11.19 3.43
N GLY A 106 19.97 11.20 4.75
CA GLY A 106 19.34 12.21 5.61
C GLY A 106 17.80 12.19 5.57
N GLY A 107 17.16 13.29 6.02
CA GLY A 107 15.70 13.41 6.06
C GLY A 107 15.04 13.76 4.71
N SER A 108 15.80 14.32 3.77
CA SER A 108 15.29 14.87 2.50
C SER A 108 16.31 14.84 1.36
N GLY A 109 17.38 14.05 1.50
CA GLY A 109 18.42 13.95 0.49
C GLY A 109 18.08 12.99 -0.67
N PRO A 110 19.08 12.65 -1.50
CA PRO A 110 18.87 11.82 -2.68
C PRO A 110 18.34 10.44 -2.32
N GLN A 111 17.41 9.97 -3.16
CA GLN A 111 16.81 8.65 -3.04
C GLN A 111 17.46 7.68 -4.02
N ILE A 112 17.84 6.52 -3.50
CA ILE A 112 18.64 5.55 -4.23
C ILE A 112 18.03 4.18 -4.07
N ASN A 113 17.79 3.54 -5.21
CA ASN A 113 17.32 2.18 -5.24
C ASN A 113 18.53 1.24 -5.22
N SER A 114 18.49 0.26 -4.32
CA SER A 114 19.50 -0.76 -4.16
C SER A 114 18.83 -2.08 -3.77
N THR A 115 19.63 -3.11 -3.47
CA THR A 115 19.17 -4.43 -3.08
C THR A 115 19.97 -4.95 -1.89
N ILE A 116 19.31 -5.77 -1.06
CA ILE A 116 19.99 -6.44 0.05
C ILE A 116 20.96 -7.48 -0.51
N THR A 117 22.25 -7.28 -0.27
CA THR A 117 23.30 -8.22 -0.70
C THR A 117 23.48 -9.34 0.30
N GLU A 118 23.31 -9.06 1.59
CA GLU A 118 23.52 -10.05 2.66
C GLU A 118 22.68 -9.67 3.89
N ILE A 119 22.23 -10.67 4.64
CA ILE A 119 21.56 -10.49 5.93
C ILE A 119 22.38 -11.28 6.96
N ALA A 120 22.81 -10.61 8.02
CA ALA A 120 23.53 -11.26 9.10
C ALA A 120 22.58 -12.18 9.86
N PRO A 121 23.04 -13.37 10.27
CA PRO A 121 22.23 -14.28 11.05
C PRO A 121 22.01 -13.75 12.46
N GLY A 122 20.76 -13.77 12.91
CA GLY A 122 20.36 -13.45 14.28
C GLY A 122 20.09 -11.97 14.55
N VAL A 123 19.62 -11.71 15.77
CA VAL A 123 19.25 -10.37 16.24
C VAL A 123 20.43 -9.78 17.01
N ILE A 124 20.81 -8.54 16.68
CA ILE A 124 21.83 -7.76 17.36
C ILE A 124 21.17 -6.74 18.32
N SER A 125 21.61 -6.74 19.57
CA SER A 125 21.20 -5.71 20.55
C SER A 125 21.85 -4.36 20.21
N PRO A 126 21.21 -3.23 20.54
CA PRO A 126 21.81 -1.88 20.45
C PRO A 126 23.26 -1.82 20.92
N TYR A 127 23.53 -2.26 22.15
CA TYR A 127 24.87 -2.22 22.75
C TYR A 127 25.94 -2.95 21.91
N ARG A 128 25.64 -4.17 21.45
CA ARG A 128 26.55 -4.94 20.58
C ARG A 128 26.74 -4.27 19.22
N ALA A 129 25.69 -3.73 18.62
CA ALA A 129 25.80 -3.00 17.35
C ALA A 129 26.71 -1.77 17.50
N CYS A 130 26.54 -0.99 18.58
CA CYS A 130 27.38 0.17 18.85
C CYS A 130 28.86 -0.20 18.94
N LYS A 131 29.17 -1.24 19.72
CA LYS A 131 30.55 -1.67 19.99
C LYS A 131 31.20 -2.29 18.75
N GLN A 132 30.46 -3.11 18.00
CA GLN A 132 30.97 -3.81 16.83
C GLN A 132 31.24 -2.87 15.65
N TYR A 133 30.39 -1.86 15.46
CA TYR A 133 30.49 -0.92 14.33
C TYR A 133 31.01 0.47 14.72
N ARG A 134 31.54 0.61 15.95
CA ARG A 134 32.14 1.85 16.49
C ARG A 134 31.24 3.09 16.31
N LEU A 135 29.94 2.94 16.61
CA LEU A 135 28.92 3.99 16.44
C LEU A 135 28.89 5.01 17.61
N GLU A 136 30.04 5.36 18.16
CA GLU A 136 30.19 5.93 19.52
C GLU A 136 29.31 7.15 19.81
N ASN A 137 29.07 8.03 18.83
CA ASN A 137 28.32 9.28 19.04
C ASN A 137 26.84 9.24 18.62
N ASN A 138 26.44 8.34 17.73
CA ASN A 138 25.09 8.33 17.12
C ASN A 138 24.35 7.00 17.29
N CYS A 139 24.87 6.06 18.09
CA CYS A 139 24.29 4.73 18.17
C CYS A 139 22.86 4.71 18.71
N ALA A 140 22.55 5.49 19.75
CA ALA A 140 21.21 5.52 20.33
C ALA A 140 20.15 6.05 19.34
N LEU A 141 20.55 6.92 18.41
CA LEU A 141 19.70 7.44 17.34
C LEU A 141 19.54 6.43 16.19
N LEU A 142 20.57 5.62 15.91
CA LEU A 142 20.54 4.64 14.81
C LEU A 142 19.91 3.30 15.21
N VAL A 143 20.20 2.81 16.42
CA VAL A 143 19.85 1.47 16.87
C VAL A 143 19.23 1.56 18.26
N ALA A 144 18.00 2.10 18.34
CA ALA A 144 17.28 2.22 19.61
C ALA A 144 16.66 0.89 20.09
N ARG A 145 16.53 -0.10 19.20
CA ARG A 145 15.83 -1.37 19.43
C ARG A 145 16.69 -2.55 18.95
N PRO A 146 16.39 -3.79 19.40
CA PRO A 146 16.99 -4.99 18.82
C PRO A 146 16.70 -5.05 17.32
N SER A 147 17.75 -5.26 16.54
CA SER A 147 17.68 -5.16 15.08
C SER A 147 18.39 -6.33 14.42
N ILE A 148 18.07 -6.57 13.15
CA ILE A 148 18.82 -7.46 12.27
C ILE A 148 19.68 -6.56 11.39
N LEU A 149 20.84 -7.07 11.00
CA LEU A 149 21.79 -6.34 10.21
C LEU A 149 21.73 -6.80 8.76
N ALA A 150 21.42 -5.89 7.85
CA ALA A 150 21.45 -6.13 6.41
C ALA A 150 22.58 -5.30 5.77
N LYS A 151 23.34 -5.93 4.87
CA LYS A 151 24.33 -5.24 4.03
C LYS A 151 23.71 -4.94 2.69
N VAL A 152 23.88 -3.69 2.25
CA VAL A 152 23.32 -3.18 1.00
C VAL A 152 24.45 -2.61 0.16
N GLN A 153 24.45 -2.92 -1.13
CA GLN A 153 25.48 -2.50 -2.07
C GLN A 153 25.04 -1.26 -2.86
N LEU A 154 25.67 -0.13 -2.63
CA LEU A 154 25.40 1.14 -3.31
C LEU A 154 26.34 1.29 -4.52
N ARG A 155 25.79 1.29 -5.73
CA ARG A 155 26.57 1.40 -6.98
C ARG A 155 26.80 2.85 -7.43
N THR A 156 25.89 3.75 -7.07
CA THR A 156 25.86 5.13 -7.58
C THR A 156 26.42 6.16 -6.59
N LEU A 157 26.81 5.74 -5.38
CA LEU A 157 27.38 6.62 -4.36
C LEU A 157 28.85 6.33 -4.15
N SER A 158 29.61 7.40 -3.96
CA SER A 158 31.00 7.33 -3.50
C SER A 158 31.07 7.15 -1.99
N ALA A 159 31.71 6.07 -1.54
CA ALA A 159 31.98 5.82 -0.12
C ALA A 159 32.80 6.95 0.49
N LEU A 160 33.71 7.56 -0.28
CA LEU A 160 34.59 8.65 0.17
C LEU A 160 33.83 9.90 0.58
N THR A 161 32.72 10.20 -0.10
CA THR A 161 31.93 11.41 0.15
C THR A 161 30.92 11.21 1.28
N TYR A 162 30.41 9.99 1.45
CA TYR A 162 29.28 9.70 2.34
C TYR A 162 29.60 8.73 3.47
N ALA A 163 30.85 8.29 3.63
CA ALA A 163 31.27 7.46 4.75
C ALA A 163 30.89 8.08 6.10
N GLY A 164 30.35 7.26 6.99
CA GLY A 164 29.87 7.69 8.31
C GLY A 164 28.52 8.42 8.28
N SER A 165 27.98 8.73 7.10
CA SER A 165 26.66 9.36 6.98
C SER A 165 25.56 8.36 7.31
N THR A 166 24.51 8.87 7.96
CA THR A 166 23.34 8.10 8.34
C THR A 166 22.27 8.20 7.24
N PHE A 167 21.49 7.15 7.07
CA PHE A 167 20.42 7.11 6.08
C PHE A 167 19.23 6.32 6.57
N THR A 168 18.06 6.62 6.03
CA THR A 168 16.86 5.82 6.25
C THR A 168 16.67 4.89 5.06
N ALA A 169 16.41 3.61 5.35
CA ALA A 169 16.15 2.58 4.36
C ALA A 169 14.70 2.13 4.44
N LYS A 170 14.03 2.04 3.30
CA LYS A 170 12.73 1.39 3.14
C LYS A 170 12.96 0.06 2.42
N VAL A 171 12.81 -1.04 3.14
CA VAL A 171 12.95 -2.39 2.59
C VAL A 171 11.58 -2.92 2.25
N GLN A 172 11.40 -3.46 1.04
CA GLN A 172 10.17 -4.14 0.67
C GLN A 172 10.18 -5.55 1.29
N VAL A 173 9.29 -5.79 2.25
CA VAL A 173 9.19 -7.05 3.02
C VAL A 173 8.13 -8.00 2.48
N GLY A 174 7.27 -7.55 1.58
CA GLY A 174 6.25 -8.38 0.96
C GLY A 174 5.28 -7.56 0.13
N SER A 175 4.15 -8.18 -0.23
CA SER A 175 3.01 -7.53 -0.86
C SER A 175 1.73 -7.91 -0.10
N GLN A 176 0.77 -6.99 -0.05
CA GLN A 176 -0.53 -7.25 0.56
C GLN A 176 -1.64 -6.81 -0.39
N ARG A 177 -2.70 -7.61 -0.46
CA ARG A 177 -3.89 -7.26 -1.25
C ARG A 177 -4.71 -6.21 -0.54
N ILE A 178 -5.24 -5.25 -1.31
CA ILE A 178 -6.05 -4.11 -0.82
C ILE A 178 -7.26 -4.58 -0.01
N ILE A 179 -7.85 -5.74 -0.34
CA ILE A 179 -8.99 -6.32 0.41
C ILE A 179 -8.66 -6.60 1.88
N SER A 180 -7.40 -6.84 2.20
CA SER A 180 -6.93 -7.10 3.58
C SER A 180 -6.89 -5.83 4.42
N LEU A 181 -6.97 -4.65 3.80
CA LEU A 181 -7.02 -3.35 4.49
C LEU A 181 -8.46 -2.92 4.81
N LEU A 182 -9.44 -3.34 4.01
CA LEU A 182 -10.86 -3.00 4.20
C LEU A 182 -11.55 -3.86 5.25
N ILE A 183 -11.08 -5.09 5.46
CA ILE A 183 -11.62 -6.02 6.44
C ILE A 183 -10.48 -6.27 7.42
N GLY A 184 -10.60 -5.74 8.65
CA GLY A 184 -9.63 -5.89 9.74
C GLY A 184 -9.42 -7.32 10.24
N MET A 185 -9.53 -8.33 9.37
CA MET A 185 -9.18 -9.71 9.62
C MET A 185 -7.75 -9.96 9.14
N GLY A 186 -6.90 -10.34 10.10
CA GLY A 186 -5.46 -10.57 10.00
C GLY A 186 -4.92 -11.09 8.67
N GLY A 187 -3.81 -10.48 8.26
CA GLY A 187 -3.07 -10.82 7.05
C GLY A 187 -2.63 -12.27 7.02
N SER A 188 -3.07 -12.99 5.98
CA SER A 188 -2.35 -14.16 5.50
C SER A 188 -1.22 -13.68 4.59
N VAL A 189 -0.05 -13.46 5.17
CA VAL A 189 1.20 -13.23 4.46
C VAL A 189 1.47 -14.47 3.59
N ARG A 190 1.36 -14.34 2.27
CA ARG A 190 1.83 -15.37 1.34
C ARG A 190 3.30 -15.06 1.03
N LYS A 191 4.16 -16.01 1.37
CA LYS A 191 5.62 -15.98 1.12
C LYS A 191 5.93 -16.07 -0.37
#